data_AF-W1WR75-F1
#
_entry.id   AF-W1WR75-F1
#
_cell.length_a   1.000
_cell.length_b   1.000
_cell.length_c   1.000
_cell.angle_alpha   90.00
_cell.angle_beta   90.00
_cell.angle_gamma   90.00
#
_symmetry.space_group_name_H-M   'P 1'
#
loop_
_entity.id
_entity.type
_entity.pdbx_description
1 polymer ?
#
loop_
_entity_poly.entity_id
_entity_poly.type
_entity_poly.pdbx_seq_one_letter_code
_entity_poly.pdbx_strand_id
1 'polypeptide(L)' 'MNVTIVGGGLTGLTAAYYLGRAKPDWTITLYEQAPRFGG' A
#
# COMPACT_ATOMS: atom_id res chain seq x y z
N MET A 1 5.02 -9.10 10.05
CA MET A 1 5.97 -8.90 8.93
C MET A 1 5.79 -7.48 8.39
N ASN A 2 6.85 -6.82 7.94
CA ASN A 2 6.79 -5.44 7.42
C ASN A 2 6.86 -5.46 5.89
N VAL A 3 5.90 -4.81 5.24
CA VAL A 3 5.84 -4.71 3.77
C VAL A 3 5.76 -3.25 3.37
N THR A 4 6.64 -2.84 2.47
CA THR A 4 6.66 -1.49 1.91
C THR A 4 6.22 -1.51 0.46
N ILE A 5 5.25 -0.67 0.12
CA ILE A 5 4.73 -0.47 -1.24
C ILE A 5 5.18 0.91 -1.72
N VAL A 6 5.79 0.98 -2.91
CA VAL A 6 6.23 2.23 -3.54
C VAL A 6 5.33 2.51 -4.74
N GLY A 7 4.68 3.68 -4.73
CA GLY A 7 3.68 4.10 -5.70
C GLY A 7 2.26 3.94 -5.14
N GLY A 8 1.57 5.06 -4.98
CA GLY A 8 0.22 5.19 -4.45
C GLY A 8 -0.85 5.47 -5.50
N GLY A 9 -0.62 5.03 -6.73
CA GLY A 9 -1.66 4.88 -7.75
C GLY A 9 -2.62 3.72 -7.47
N LEU A 10 -3.51 3.42 -8.42
CA LEU A 10 -4.51 2.35 -8.29
C LEU A 10 -3.89 1.01 -7.87
N THR A 11 -2.79 0.62 -8.52
CA THR A 11 -2.13 -0.66 -8.25
C THR A 11 -1.61 -0.75 -6.82
N GLY A 12 -0.93 0.30 -6.32
CA GLY A 12 -0.38 0.30 -4.97
C GLY A 12 -1.45 0.31 -3.88
N LEU A 13 -2.49 1.11 -4.07
CA LEU A 13 -3.64 1.15 -3.16
C LEU A 13 -4.38 -0.19 -3.12
N THR A 14 -4.58 -0.81 -4.29
CA THR A 14 -5.23 -2.12 -4.42
C THR A 14 -4.39 -3.20 -3.74
N ALA A 15 -3.07 -3.19 -3.94
CA ALA A 15 -2.15 -4.10 -3.27
C ALA A 15 -2.24 -3.95 -1.74
N ALA A 16 -2.12 -2.72 -1.22
CA ALA A 16 -2.21 -2.46 0.22
C ALA A 16 -3.54 -2.94 0.83
N TYR A 17 -4.64 -2.68 0.13
CA TYR A 17 -5.98 -3.07 0.57
C TYR A 17 -6.15 -4.60 0.68
N TYR A 18 -5.78 -5.34 -0.36
CA TYR A 18 -5.93 -6.80 -0.34
C TYR A 18 -4.91 -7.49 0.57
N LEU A 19 -3.68 -6.98 0.65
CA LEU A 19 -2.68 -7.48 1.60
C LEU A 19 -3.13 -7.28 3.06
N GLY A 20 -3.66 -6.11 3.41
CA GLY A 20 -4.14 -5.83 4.77
C GLY A 20 -5.32 -6.73 5.19
N ARG A 21 -6.16 -7.14 4.23
CA ARG A 21 -7.24 -8.12 4.47
C ARG A 21 -6.72 -9.55 4.59
N ALA A 22 -5.79 -9.94 3.72
CA ALA A 22 -5.26 -11.30 3.69
C ALA A 22 -4.32 -11.59 4.86
N LYS A 23 -3.63 -10.57 5.38
CA LYS A 23 -2.63 -10.66 6.45
C LYS A 23 -2.83 -9.53 7.48
N PRO A 24 -3.84 -9.63 8.35
CA PRO A 24 -4.16 -8.59 9.34
C PRO A 24 -3.03 -8.33 10.35
N ASP A 25 -2.11 -9.29 10.51
CA ASP A 25 -0.94 -9.23 11.39
C ASP A 25 0.29 -8.55 10.76
N TRP A 26 0.20 -8.13 9.49
CA TRP A 26 1.30 -7.47 8.79
C TRP A 26 1.20 -5.96 8.91
N THR A 27 2.35 -5.31 9.06
CA THR A 27 2.46 -3.86 8.99
C THR A 27 2.78 -3.47 7.56
N ILE A 28 1.85 -2.77 6.92
CA ILE A 28 1.95 -2.34 5.53
C ILE A 28 2.16 -0.84 5.51
N THR A 29 3.22 -0.38 4.86
CA THR A 29 3.52 1.05 4.66
C THR A 29 3.53 1.35 3.17
N LEU A 30 2.80 2.37 2.74
CA LEU A 30 2.73 2.78 1.34
C LEU A 30 3.31 4.19 1.21
N TYR A 31 4.26 4.35 0.28
CA TYR A 31 4.87 5.63 -0.06
C TYR A 31 4.46 6.07 -1.45
N GLU A 32 4.14 7.35 -1.58
CA GLU A 32 3.86 8.03 -2.84
C GLU A 32 4.73 9.30 -2.91
N GLN A 33 5.26 9.58 -4.09
CA GLN A 33 6.09 10.76 -4.34
C GLN A 33 5.24 12.03 -4.38
N ALA A 34 4.05 11.96 -4.99
CA ALA A 34 3.12 13.08 -5.05
C ALA A 34 2.51 13.40 -3.67
N PRO A 35 2.10 14.65 -3.41
CA PRO A 35 1.38 15.00 -2.19
C PRO A 35 -0.09 14.51 -2.19
N ARG A 36 -0.40 13.48 -2.98
CA ARG A 36 -1.73 12.87 -3.15
C ARG A 36 -1.59 11.43 -3.62
N PHE A 37 -2.61 10.62 -3.35
CA PHE A 37 -2.76 9.28 -3.94
C PHE A 37 -3.60 9.32 -5.22
N GLY A 38 -3.60 8.21 -5.97
CA GLY A 38 -4.45 8.01 -7.16
C GLY A 38 -3.73 8.07 -8.50
N GLY A 39 -2.41 8.31 -8.52
CA GLY A 39 -1.59 8.42 -9.74
C GLY A 39 -1.43 9.85 -10.23
#